data_AF-F0IGC4-F1
#
_entry.id   AF-F0IGC4-F1
#
_cell.length_a   1.000
_cell.length_b   1.000
_cell.length_c   1.000
_cell.angle_alpha   90.00
_cell.angle_beta   90.00
_cell.angle_gamma   90.00
#
_symmetry.space_group_name_H-M   'P 1'
#
loop_
_entity.id
_entity.type
_entity.pdbx_description
1 polymer ?
#
loop_
_entity_poly.entity_id
_entity_poly.type
_entity_poly.pdbx_seq_one_letter_code
_entity_poly.pdbx_strand_id
1 'polypeptide(L)'
;MKKFFILYNDMLEVLDELTDEQAGKLFKTIRAYQQHLNNHLDPQPQEIPPFPVDDFVTRIAFASFKAQFNREAKQWHQSAVNNRKKGRMGNLKRWHPELYNKVVAQELSLEEAEEEARSKKARPSKGKETKKEENIAEPAHNSMESISIDQIVPYIPKKRNTYWEIKPIEALKEEYLSNERLTQVMFKILNINDKQQLSKLLCQFHEHLESQGEYEKDIRDYCSHFKNWIRKRKQEEAVEKQKKTEEQAQYPRYRTFGMNEHGQAVYLD
;
A
#
# COMPACT_ATOMS: atom_id res chain seq x y z
N MET A 1 -7.55 -24.25 0.91
CA MET A 1 -6.86 -24.97 1.99
C MET A 1 -5.43 -24.46 2.16
N LYS A 2 -4.92 -24.51 3.39
CA LYS A 2 -3.50 -24.27 3.67
C LYS A 2 -2.68 -25.43 3.11
N LYS A 3 -1.55 -25.12 2.46
CA LYS A 3 -0.65 -26.13 1.85
C LYS A 3 0.48 -26.56 2.79
N PHE A 4 0.72 -25.79 3.85
CA PHE A 4 1.77 -25.99 4.84
C PHE A 4 1.29 -25.46 6.19
N PHE A 5 1.92 -25.93 7.26
CA PHE A 5 1.80 -25.41 8.62
C PHE A 5 3.21 -25.18 9.18
N ILE A 6 3.29 -24.38 10.24
CA ILE A 6 4.55 -24.04 10.89
C ILE A 6 4.54 -24.67 12.28
N LEU A 7 5.67 -25.23 12.69
CA LEU A 7 5.91 -25.63 14.08
C LEU A 7 6.94 -24.69 14.67
N TYR A 8 6.69 -24.23 15.89
CA TYR A 8 7.66 -23.43 16.63
C TYR A 8 8.61 -24.35 17.39
N ASN A 9 9.87 -23.91 17.54
CA ASN A 9 10.93 -24.72 18.13
C ASN A 9 10.67 -25.07 19.59
N ASP A 10 10.04 -24.16 20.34
CA ASP A 10 9.63 -24.36 21.75
C ASP A 10 8.69 -25.57 21.92
N MET A 11 7.88 -25.88 20.90
CA MET A 11 6.98 -27.04 20.93
C MET A 11 7.68 -28.35 20.62
N LEU A 12 8.90 -28.31 20.06
CA LEU A 12 9.66 -29.51 19.72
C LEU A 12 10.31 -30.15 20.94
N GLU A 13 10.45 -29.42 22.06
CA GLU A 13 10.98 -29.95 23.32
C GLU A 13 10.19 -31.17 23.82
N VAL A 14 8.89 -31.25 23.49
CA VAL A 14 8.07 -32.42 23.85
C VAL A 14 8.55 -33.69 23.17
N LEU A 15 9.31 -33.61 22.07
CA LEU A 15 9.82 -34.77 21.35
C LEU A 15 10.96 -35.45 22.12
N ASP A 16 11.72 -34.70 22.93
CA ASP A 16 12.83 -35.25 23.71
C ASP A 16 12.33 -36.17 24.86
N GLU A 17 11.10 -35.94 25.31
CA GLU A 17 10.43 -36.70 26.37
C GLU A 17 9.64 -37.92 25.85
N LEU A 18 9.53 -38.08 24.52
CA LEU A 18 8.73 -39.13 23.90
C LEU A 18 9.63 -40.23 23.32
N THR A 19 9.18 -41.48 23.42
CA THR A 19 9.81 -42.56 22.66
C THR A 19 9.53 -42.40 21.17
N ASP A 20 10.38 -42.97 20.30
CA ASP A 20 10.18 -42.92 18.84
C ASP A 20 8.79 -43.41 18.41
N GLU A 21 8.24 -44.42 19.09
CA GLU A 21 6.87 -44.91 18.82
C GLU A 21 5.81 -43.86 19.16
N GLN A 22 5.95 -43.19 20.30
CA GLN A 22 5.03 -42.13 20.74
C GLN A 22 5.15 -40.88 19.85
N ALA A 23 6.38 -40.49 19.49
CA ALA A 23 6.62 -39.41 18.53
C ALA A 23 5.98 -39.74 17.17
N GLY A 24 6.11 -40.99 16.70
CA GLY A 24 5.45 -41.47 15.49
C GLY A 24 3.92 -41.37 15.55
N LYS A 25 3.31 -41.72 16.69
CA LYS A 25 1.86 -41.54 16.94
C LYS A 25 1.48 -40.06 16.94
N LEU A 26 2.27 -39.20 17.58
CA LEU A 26 2.06 -37.75 17.59
C LEU A 26 2.07 -37.15 16.18
N PHE A 27 3.06 -37.48 15.34
CA PHE A 27 3.11 -36.97 13.97
C PHE A 27 1.92 -37.43 13.11
N LYS A 28 1.47 -38.68 13.26
CA LYS A 28 0.27 -39.19 12.60
C LYS A 28 -0.97 -38.40 13.04
N THR A 29 -1.10 -38.13 14.33
CA THR A 29 -2.17 -37.30 14.92
C THR A 29 -2.14 -35.88 14.38
N ILE A 30 -0.97 -35.23 14.32
CA ILE A 30 -0.80 -33.89 13.73
C ILE A 30 -1.27 -33.89 12.28
N ARG A 31 -0.84 -34.86 11.47
CA ARG A 31 -1.24 -34.98 10.05
C ARG A 31 -2.75 -35.14 9.92
N ALA A 32 -3.36 -36.06 10.67
CA ALA A 32 -4.79 -36.31 10.64
C ALA A 32 -5.58 -35.05 11.06
N TYR A 33 -5.10 -34.34 12.07
CA TYR A 33 -5.73 -33.09 12.49
C TYR A 33 -5.63 -31.98 11.44
N GLN A 34 -4.50 -31.84 10.76
CA GLN A 34 -4.36 -30.86 9.67
C GLN A 34 -5.30 -31.17 8.50
N GLN A 35 -5.53 -32.45 8.20
CA GLN A 35 -6.53 -32.86 7.22
C GLN A 35 -7.96 -32.55 7.70
N HIS A 36 -8.26 -32.82 8.97
CA HIS A 36 -9.53 -32.45 9.60
C HIS A 36 -9.80 -30.94 9.49
N LEU A 37 -8.82 -30.11 9.87
CA LEU A 37 -8.90 -28.66 9.70
C LEU A 37 -9.15 -28.29 8.24
N ASN A 38 -8.38 -28.82 7.31
CA ASN A 38 -8.54 -28.50 5.89
C ASN A 38 -9.93 -28.84 5.35
N ASN A 39 -10.53 -29.96 5.79
CA ASN A 39 -11.85 -30.40 5.37
C ASN A 39 -12.98 -29.56 5.99
N HIS A 40 -12.74 -28.95 7.15
CA HIS A 40 -13.75 -28.19 7.91
C HIS A 40 -13.52 -26.66 7.91
N LEU A 41 -12.41 -26.16 7.39
CA LEU A 41 -12.18 -24.74 7.13
C LEU A 41 -12.90 -24.31 5.83
N ASP A 42 -14.23 -24.37 5.84
CA ASP A 42 -15.09 -23.66 4.86
C ASP A 42 -15.25 -22.18 5.31
N PRO A 43 -15.65 -21.20 4.46
CA PRO A 43 -15.59 -19.78 4.79
C PRO A 43 -16.67 -19.31 5.77
N GLN A 44 -17.27 -20.20 6.55
CA GLN A 44 -18.17 -19.88 7.65
C GLN A 44 -17.56 -20.34 8.98
N PRO A 45 -17.74 -19.58 10.06
CA PRO A 45 -17.20 -19.93 11.38
C PRO A 45 -18.01 -21.09 11.96
N GLN A 46 -17.66 -22.31 11.57
CA GLN A 46 -18.11 -23.49 12.29
C GLN A 46 -17.07 -23.82 13.36
N GLU A 47 -17.55 -24.11 14.57
CA GLU A 47 -16.71 -24.64 15.64
C GLU A 47 -15.95 -25.86 15.10
N ILE A 48 -14.64 -25.89 15.33
CA ILE A 48 -13.80 -26.99 14.82
C ILE A 48 -14.34 -28.28 15.43
N PRO A 49 -14.83 -29.25 14.63
CA PRO A 49 -15.46 -30.43 15.18
C PRO A 49 -14.49 -31.18 16.11
N PRO A 50 -15.00 -31.86 17.15
CA PRO A 50 -14.16 -32.58 18.09
C PRO A 50 -13.30 -33.61 17.34
N PHE A 51 -12.01 -33.60 17.65
CA PHE A 51 -11.03 -34.52 17.12
C PHE A 51 -10.54 -35.41 18.27
N PRO A 52 -11.08 -36.63 18.41
CA PRO A 52 -10.70 -37.53 19.49
C PRO A 52 -9.31 -38.10 19.24
N VAL A 53 -8.55 -38.24 20.32
CA VAL A 53 -7.24 -38.91 20.34
C VAL A 53 -7.32 -39.95 21.46
N ASP A 54 -7.20 -41.21 21.08
CA ASP A 54 -7.43 -42.35 21.98
C ASP A 54 -6.27 -42.53 22.96
N ASP A 55 -5.03 -42.38 22.48
CA ASP A 55 -3.83 -42.56 23.30
C ASP A 55 -3.61 -41.37 24.25
N PHE A 56 -3.49 -41.65 25.55
CA PHE A 56 -3.38 -40.64 26.60
C PHE A 56 -2.13 -39.76 26.44
N VAL A 57 -0.97 -40.39 26.18
CA VAL A 57 0.31 -39.68 26.02
C VAL A 57 0.26 -38.80 24.79
N THR A 58 -0.18 -39.36 23.65
CA THR A 58 -0.37 -38.60 22.41
C THR A 58 -1.35 -37.44 22.60
N ARG A 59 -2.43 -37.63 23.36
CA ARG A 59 -3.43 -36.57 23.61
C ARG A 59 -2.85 -35.41 24.42
N ILE A 60 -2.03 -35.69 25.44
CA ILE A 60 -1.36 -34.65 26.22
C ILE A 60 -0.35 -33.90 25.36
N ALA A 61 0.57 -34.63 24.70
CA ALA A 61 1.59 -34.02 23.86
C ALA A 61 0.97 -33.20 22.71
N PHE A 62 -0.16 -33.67 22.15
CA PHE A 62 -0.86 -33.00 21.06
C PHE A 62 -1.62 -31.73 21.50
N ALA A 63 -1.89 -31.52 22.78
CA ALA A 63 -2.72 -30.41 23.24
C ALA A 63 -2.14 -29.03 22.90
N SER A 64 -0.82 -28.87 23.03
CA SER A 64 -0.09 -27.63 22.68
C SER A 64 -0.20 -27.33 21.18
N PHE A 65 0.09 -28.32 20.33
CA PHE A 65 -0.04 -28.20 18.87
C PHE A 65 -1.48 -27.89 18.45
N LYS A 66 -2.46 -28.58 19.05
CA LYS A 66 -3.88 -28.34 18.77
C LYS A 66 -4.27 -26.89 19.05
N ALA A 67 -3.85 -26.34 20.19
CA ALA A 67 -4.12 -24.95 20.54
C ALA A 67 -3.47 -23.97 19.54
N GLN A 68 -2.21 -24.22 19.15
CA GLN A 68 -1.51 -23.43 18.15
C GLN A 68 -2.26 -23.45 16.80
N PHE A 69 -2.56 -24.64 16.28
CA PHE A 69 -3.22 -24.79 14.98
C PHE A 69 -4.59 -24.13 14.94
N ASN A 70 -5.36 -24.19 16.04
CA ASN A 70 -6.64 -23.51 16.16
C ASN A 70 -6.50 -21.99 16.09
N ARG A 71 -5.53 -21.44 16.81
CA ARG A 71 -5.22 -20.00 16.77
C ARG A 71 -4.86 -19.55 15.36
N GLU A 72 -3.98 -20.29 14.69
CA GLU A 72 -3.55 -19.97 13.32
C GLU A 72 -4.64 -20.14 12.27
N ALA A 73 -5.51 -21.14 12.44
CA ALA A 73 -6.67 -21.34 11.58
C ALA A 73 -7.62 -20.15 11.67
N LYS A 74 -7.92 -19.70 12.90
CA LYS A 74 -8.77 -18.52 13.16
C LYS A 74 -8.17 -17.24 12.58
N GLN A 75 -6.89 -16.99 12.82
CA GLN A 75 -6.20 -15.80 12.29
C GLN A 75 -6.16 -15.79 10.76
N TRP A 76 -5.89 -16.94 10.14
CA TRP A 76 -5.89 -17.07 8.70
C TRP A 76 -7.28 -16.81 8.11
N HIS A 77 -8.33 -17.37 8.72
CA HIS A 77 -9.71 -17.15 8.30
C HIS A 77 -10.08 -15.66 8.38
N GLN A 78 -9.80 -15.00 9.51
CA GLN A 78 -10.07 -13.57 9.67
C GLN A 78 -9.34 -12.74 8.61
N SER A 79 -8.08 -13.05 8.34
CA SER A 79 -7.28 -12.37 7.32
C SER A 79 -7.85 -12.60 5.92
N ALA A 80 -8.28 -13.83 5.61
CA ALA A 80 -8.91 -14.15 4.32
C ALA A 80 -10.22 -13.38 4.12
N VAL A 81 -11.09 -13.34 5.14
CA VAL A 81 -12.34 -12.57 5.11
C VAL A 81 -12.06 -11.08 4.93
N ASN A 82 -11.12 -10.52 5.70
CA ASN A 82 -10.75 -9.12 5.62
C ASN A 82 -10.16 -8.77 4.24
N ASN A 83 -9.29 -9.62 3.69
CA ASN A 83 -8.70 -9.41 2.37
C ASN A 83 -9.74 -9.51 1.26
N ARG A 84 -10.71 -10.44 1.36
CA ARG A 84 -11.87 -10.48 0.45
C ARG A 84 -12.67 -9.19 0.54
N LYS A 85 -13.03 -8.73 1.74
CA LYS A 85 -13.74 -7.45 1.95
C LYS A 85 -12.97 -6.26 1.39
N LYS A 86 -11.66 -6.16 1.63
CA LYS A 86 -10.79 -5.12 1.06
C LYS A 86 -10.74 -5.17 -0.47
N GLY A 87 -10.67 -6.37 -1.06
CA GLY A 87 -10.69 -6.56 -2.51
C GLY A 87 -12.02 -6.12 -3.13
N ARG A 88 -13.14 -6.54 -2.53
CA ARG A 88 -14.50 -6.11 -2.88
C ARG A 88 -14.64 -4.59 -2.83
N MET A 89 -14.23 -4.00 -1.71
CA MET A 89 -14.24 -2.55 -1.48
C MET A 89 -13.34 -1.79 -2.47
N GLY A 90 -12.15 -2.30 -2.77
CA GLY A 90 -11.24 -1.69 -3.75
C GLY A 90 -11.78 -1.76 -5.18
N ASN A 91 -12.44 -2.86 -5.54
CA ASN A 91 -13.12 -2.99 -6.83
C ASN A 91 -14.27 -1.98 -6.95
N LEU A 92 -15.07 -1.82 -5.89
CA LEU A 92 -16.16 -0.84 -5.83
C LEU A 92 -15.61 0.59 -5.94
N LYS A 93 -14.54 0.92 -5.22
CA LYS A 93 -13.86 2.22 -5.31
C LYS A 93 -13.39 2.56 -6.73
N ARG A 94 -12.89 1.56 -7.48
CA ARG A 94 -12.34 1.77 -8.82
C ARG A 94 -13.41 1.96 -9.90
N TRP A 95 -14.53 1.23 -9.80
CA TRP A 95 -15.52 1.17 -10.88
C TRP A 95 -16.86 1.83 -10.55
N HIS A 96 -17.19 1.98 -9.26
CA HIS A 96 -18.44 2.55 -8.78
C HIS A 96 -18.21 3.45 -7.53
N PRO A 97 -17.51 4.59 -7.68
CA PRO A 97 -17.14 5.45 -6.55
C PRO A 97 -18.34 5.95 -5.74
N GLU A 98 -19.49 6.19 -6.39
CA GLU A 98 -20.74 6.58 -5.70
C GLU A 98 -21.23 5.53 -4.70
N LEU A 99 -21.18 4.25 -5.09
CA LEU A 99 -21.58 3.15 -4.22
C LEU A 99 -20.55 2.94 -3.12
N TYR A 100 -19.26 3.12 -3.43
CA TYR A 100 -18.19 3.10 -2.43
C TYR A 100 -18.40 4.15 -1.34
N ASN A 101 -18.72 5.39 -1.71
CA ASN A 101 -18.96 6.47 -0.74
C ASN A 101 -20.15 6.16 0.17
N LYS A 102 -21.24 5.59 -0.36
CA LYS A 102 -22.40 5.14 0.44
C LYS A 102 -22.06 4.02 1.41
N VAL A 103 -21.23 3.06 0.99
CA VAL A 103 -20.77 1.97 1.88
C VAL A 103 -19.84 2.51 2.97
N VAL A 104 -18.97 3.47 2.65
CA VAL A 104 -18.10 4.14 3.63
C VAL A 104 -18.92 4.98 4.62
N ALA A 105 -19.96 5.65 4.15
CA ALA A 105 -20.91 6.41 4.97
C ALA A 105 -21.86 5.52 5.80
N GLN A 106 -21.75 4.18 5.69
CA GLN A 106 -22.62 3.20 6.34
C GLN A 106 -24.10 3.29 5.96
N GLU A 107 -24.41 3.95 4.83
CA GLU A 107 -25.76 4.09 4.30
C GLU A 107 -26.21 2.85 3.51
N LEU A 108 -25.26 2.02 3.08
CA LEU A 108 -25.50 0.85 2.23
C LEU A 108 -24.52 -0.28 2.62
N SER A 109 -24.98 -1.53 2.65
CA SER A 109 -24.08 -2.66 2.89
C SER A 109 -23.20 -2.95 1.67
N LEU A 110 -22.06 -3.60 1.90
CA LEU A 110 -21.15 -4.01 0.82
C LEU A 110 -21.81 -5.01 -0.15
N GLU A 111 -22.76 -5.81 0.32
CA GLU A 111 -23.48 -6.81 -0.50
C GLU A 111 -24.51 -6.16 -1.40
N GLU A 112 -25.33 -5.26 -0.85
CA GLU A 112 -26.31 -4.47 -1.60
C GLU A 112 -25.63 -3.59 -2.66
N ALA A 113 -24.50 -2.96 -2.31
CA ALA A 113 -23.71 -2.16 -3.24
C ALA A 113 -23.20 -2.98 -4.44
N GLU A 114 -22.81 -4.23 -4.22
CA GLU A 114 -22.37 -5.12 -5.29
C GLU A 114 -23.52 -5.61 -6.17
N GLU A 115 -24.70 -5.84 -5.61
CA GLU A 115 -25.90 -6.18 -6.38
C GLU A 115 -26.35 -5.03 -7.28
N GLU A 116 -26.31 -3.80 -6.76
CA GLU A 116 -26.62 -2.60 -7.54
C GLU A 116 -25.60 -2.41 -8.67
N ALA A 117 -24.31 -2.61 -8.38
CA ALA A 117 -23.24 -2.57 -9.38
C ALA A 117 -23.42 -3.62 -10.49
N ARG A 118 -23.74 -4.88 -10.12
CA ARG A 118 -24.03 -5.96 -11.07
C ARG A 118 -25.24 -5.63 -11.94
N SER A 119 -26.30 -5.09 -11.35
CA SER A 119 -27.53 -4.70 -12.06
C SER A 119 -27.30 -3.57 -13.06
N LYS A 120 -26.41 -2.61 -12.75
CA LYS A 120 -26.02 -1.54 -13.68
C LYS A 120 -25.25 -2.08 -14.90
N LYS A 121 -24.43 -3.12 -14.72
CA LYS A 121 -23.67 -3.76 -15.81
C LYS A 121 -24.56 -4.57 -16.78
N ALA A 122 -25.70 -5.08 -16.30
CA ALA A 122 -26.63 -5.90 -17.10
C ALA A 122 -27.55 -5.08 -18.02
N ARG A 123 -27.60 -3.75 -17.88
CA ARG A 123 -28.36 -2.90 -18.80
C ARG A 123 -27.57 -2.76 -20.11
N PRO A 124 -28.13 -3.18 -21.27
CA PRO A 124 -27.50 -2.86 -22.54
C PRO A 124 -27.42 -1.34 -22.65
N SER A 125 -26.23 -0.83 -22.97
CA SER A 125 -26.04 0.59 -23.26
C SER A 125 -26.98 0.97 -24.40
N LYS A 126 -28.11 1.63 -24.11
CA LYS A 126 -28.78 2.42 -25.15
C LYS A 126 -27.75 3.42 -25.65
N GLY A 127 -27.42 3.31 -26.93
CA GLY A 127 -26.37 4.07 -27.58
C GLY A 127 -26.44 5.54 -27.19
N LYS A 128 -25.30 6.10 -26.79
CA LYS A 128 -25.15 7.54 -26.77
C LYS A 128 -25.25 8.00 -28.22
N GLU A 129 -26.35 8.66 -28.56
CA GLU A 129 -26.52 9.38 -29.82
C GLU A 129 -25.41 10.43 -29.94
N THR A 130 -24.42 10.14 -30.77
CA THR A 130 -23.48 11.15 -31.27
C THR A 130 -24.22 12.01 -32.27
N LYS A 131 -24.61 13.23 -31.87
CA LYS A 131 -24.93 14.30 -32.82
C LYS A 131 -23.65 14.63 -33.59
N LYS A 132 -23.71 14.45 -34.90
CA LYS A 132 -22.70 14.89 -35.87
C LYS A 132 -22.82 16.41 -36.00
N GLU A 133 -21.76 17.14 -35.71
CA GLU A 133 -21.51 18.47 -36.29
C GLU A 133 -20.06 18.51 -36.77
N GLU A 134 -19.88 19.29 -37.83
CA GLU A 134 -18.93 19.09 -38.93
C GLU A 134 -17.48 19.45 -38.60
N ASN A 135 -16.57 18.88 -39.41
CA ASN A 135 -15.14 19.08 -39.37
C ASN A 135 -14.73 20.56 -39.43
N ILE A 136 -14.01 21.03 -38.41
CA ILE A 136 -12.89 21.97 -38.57
C ILE A 136 -11.69 21.30 -37.89
N ALA A 137 -10.67 20.98 -38.69
CA ALA A 137 -9.44 20.38 -38.22
C ALA A 137 -8.63 21.41 -37.42
N GLU A 138 -8.32 21.11 -36.15
CA GLU A 138 -7.14 21.58 -35.40
C GLU A 138 -7.04 20.84 -34.04
N PRO A 139 -5.89 20.88 -33.34
CA PRO A 139 -5.09 19.70 -32.98
C PRO A 139 -5.62 18.92 -31.77
N ALA A 140 -5.20 17.66 -31.71
CA ALA A 140 -5.44 16.73 -30.61
C ALA A 140 -5.25 17.39 -29.23
N HIS A 141 -6.36 17.64 -28.55
CA HIS A 141 -6.40 18.00 -27.15
C HIS A 141 -5.96 16.78 -26.35
N ASN A 142 -4.65 16.65 -26.15
CA ASN A 142 -4.07 15.68 -25.25
C ASN A 142 -4.45 16.15 -23.83
N SER A 143 -5.61 15.73 -23.34
CA SER A 143 -5.99 15.88 -21.93
C SER A 143 -5.07 14.96 -21.13
N MET A 144 -3.87 15.45 -20.87
CA MET A 144 -2.83 14.83 -20.08
C MET A 144 -3.37 14.72 -18.64
N GLU A 145 -4.00 13.59 -18.32
CA GLU A 145 -4.34 13.24 -16.95
C GLU A 145 -3.08 13.40 -16.09
N SER A 146 -3.17 14.17 -15.02
CA SER A 146 -2.12 14.27 -14.02
C SER A 146 -1.91 12.88 -13.40
N ILE A 147 -0.88 12.16 -13.86
CA ILE A 147 -0.54 10.84 -13.35
C ILE A 147 -0.20 10.99 -11.86
N SER A 148 -1.06 10.45 -11.00
CA SER A 148 -0.83 10.44 -9.55
C SER A 148 0.43 9.63 -9.24
N ILE A 149 1.28 10.15 -8.36
CA ILE A 149 2.51 9.50 -7.90
C ILE A 149 2.21 8.08 -7.33
N ASP A 150 0.97 7.83 -6.90
CA ASP A 150 0.52 6.54 -6.36
C ASP A 150 0.24 5.46 -7.42
N GLN A 151 0.18 5.81 -8.70
CA GLN A 151 0.05 4.84 -9.80
C GLN A 151 1.41 4.28 -10.26
N ILE A 152 2.52 4.81 -9.73
CA ILE A 152 3.87 4.42 -10.10
C ILE A 152 4.36 3.37 -9.12
N VAL A 153 4.15 2.12 -9.48
CA VAL A 153 4.96 1.01 -8.97
C VAL A 153 6.01 0.75 -10.04
N PRO A 154 7.32 0.83 -9.75
CA PRO A 154 8.33 0.45 -10.74
C PRO A 154 8.04 -0.98 -11.18
N TYR A 155 7.78 -1.19 -12.47
CA TYR A 155 7.65 -2.52 -13.03
C TYR A 155 9.04 -3.17 -12.99
N ILE A 156 9.35 -3.81 -11.87
CA ILE A 156 10.51 -4.67 -11.69
C ILE A 156 9.99 -6.10 -11.90
N PRO A 157 10.43 -6.82 -12.95
CA PRO A 157 9.91 -8.14 -13.26
C PRO A 157 10.02 -9.06 -12.05
N LYS A 158 8.92 -9.74 -11.71
CA LYS A 158 8.88 -10.72 -10.63
C LYS A 158 9.70 -11.95 -11.04
N LYS A 159 11.01 -11.96 -10.78
CA LYS A 159 11.76 -13.22 -10.76
C LYS A 159 11.26 -14.01 -9.56
N ARG A 160 10.72 -15.21 -9.82
CA ARG A 160 10.33 -16.18 -8.79
C ARG A 160 11.65 -16.62 -8.12
N ASN A 161 11.83 -16.34 -6.83
CA ASN A 161 12.99 -16.73 -6.01
C ASN A 161 14.34 -16.02 -6.26
N THR A 162 14.39 -14.70 -6.12
CA THR A 162 15.65 -14.02 -5.75
C THR A 162 15.43 -13.22 -4.49
N TYR A 163 16.21 -13.47 -3.45
CA TYR A 163 16.36 -12.54 -2.34
C TYR A 163 16.67 -11.16 -2.93
N TRP A 164 16.01 -10.12 -2.43
CA TRP A 164 16.24 -8.75 -2.88
C TRP A 164 17.67 -8.39 -2.46
N GLU A 165 18.55 -8.18 -3.44
CA GLU A 165 19.95 -7.85 -3.19
C GLU A 165 20.03 -6.51 -2.45
N ILE A 166 20.44 -6.57 -1.18
CA ILE A 166 20.78 -5.38 -0.41
C ILE A 166 22.09 -4.84 -0.99
N LYS A 167 22.07 -3.59 -1.42
CA LYS A 167 23.22 -2.91 -2.02
C LYS A 167 23.54 -1.63 -1.26
N PRO A 168 24.81 -1.18 -1.28
CA PRO A 168 25.16 0.13 -0.78
C PRO A 168 24.43 1.22 -1.57
N ILE A 169 24.06 2.29 -0.89
CA ILE A 169 23.25 3.38 -1.43
C ILE A 169 23.88 4.02 -2.68
N GLU A 170 25.21 4.10 -2.77
CA GLU A 170 25.91 4.64 -3.94
C GLU A 170 25.64 3.80 -5.20
N ALA A 171 25.66 2.47 -5.08
CA ALA A 171 25.34 1.57 -6.19
C ALA A 171 23.87 1.70 -6.62
N LEU A 172 22.97 1.93 -5.66
CA LEU A 172 21.54 2.11 -5.93
C LEU A 172 21.25 3.38 -6.72
N LYS A 173 22.01 4.45 -6.53
CA LYS A 173 21.85 5.69 -7.30
C LYS A 173 22.21 5.52 -8.77
N GLU A 174 23.31 4.84 -9.06
CA GLU A 174 23.70 4.54 -10.44
C GLU A 174 22.65 3.64 -11.12
N GLU A 175 22.15 2.62 -10.41
CA GLU A 175 21.07 1.76 -10.89
C GLU A 175 19.76 2.54 -11.13
N TYR A 176 19.42 3.46 -10.23
CA TYR A 176 18.25 4.33 -10.33
C TYR A 176 18.35 5.26 -11.56
N LEU A 177 19.52 5.87 -11.78
CA LEU A 177 19.79 6.76 -12.90
C LEU A 177 19.95 6.03 -14.24
N SER A 178 20.24 4.73 -14.21
CA SER A 178 20.33 3.86 -15.39
C SER A 178 18.96 3.41 -15.89
N ASN A 179 17.93 3.41 -15.03
CA ASN A 179 16.58 3.03 -15.41
C ASN A 179 15.85 4.18 -16.13
N GLU A 180 15.92 4.18 -17.46
CA GLU A 180 15.36 5.23 -18.32
C GLU A 180 13.86 5.47 -18.10
N ARG A 181 13.07 4.40 -17.92
CA ARG A 181 11.62 4.54 -17.68
C ARG A 181 11.34 5.26 -16.37
N LEU A 182 12.11 4.93 -15.34
CA LEU A 182 11.95 5.51 -14.03
C LEU A 182 12.44 6.96 -13.99
N THR A 183 13.55 7.30 -14.64
CA THR A 183 14.04 8.68 -14.72
C THR A 183 13.08 9.58 -15.52
N GLN A 184 12.55 9.13 -16.65
CA GLN A 184 11.55 9.86 -17.44
C GLN A 184 10.28 10.17 -16.64
N VAL A 185 9.82 9.23 -15.82
CA VAL A 185 8.68 9.43 -14.94
C VAL A 185 8.98 10.46 -13.86
N MET A 186 10.17 10.40 -13.24
CA MET A 186 10.57 11.36 -12.22
C MET A 186 10.76 12.77 -12.77
N PHE A 187 11.27 12.92 -14.00
CA PHE A 187 11.33 14.21 -14.70
C PHE A 187 9.96 14.87 -14.79
N LYS A 188 8.92 14.11 -15.16
CA LYS A 188 7.54 14.63 -15.23
C LYS A 188 6.98 15.04 -13.86
N ILE A 189 7.22 14.26 -12.81
CA ILE A 189 6.65 14.49 -11.46
C ILE A 189 7.31 15.65 -10.73
N LEU A 190 8.62 15.75 -10.89
CA LEU A 190 9.43 16.77 -10.24
C LEU A 190 9.49 18.06 -11.08
N ASN A 191 8.92 18.03 -12.30
CA ASN A 191 9.05 19.11 -13.29
C ASN A 191 10.53 19.45 -13.54
N ILE A 192 11.35 18.41 -13.68
CA ILE A 192 12.79 18.49 -13.88
C ILE A 192 13.08 18.13 -15.33
N ASN A 193 13.91 18.95 -15.99
CA ASN A 193 14.26 18.75 -17.39
C ASN A 193 15.65 18.14 -17.58
N ASP A 194 16.44 18.02 -16.52
CA ASP A 194 17.84 17.61 -16.59
C ASP A 194 18.16 16.45 -15.64
N LYS A 195 18.90 15.47 -16.16
CA LYS A 195 19.43 14.33 -15.40
C LYS A 195 20.36 14.79 -14.28
N GLN A 196 21.10 15.90 -14.44
CA GLN A 196 21.96 16.41 -13.37
C GLN A 196 21.16 16.93 -12.17
N GLN A 197 20.00 17.56 -12.41
CA GLN A 197 19.12 18.01 -11.33
C GLN A 197 18.54 16.83 -10.54
N LEU A 198 18.15 15.75 -11.23
CA LEU A 198 17.72 14.52 -10.57
C LEU A 198 18.86 13.87 -9.78
N SER A 199 20.07 13.82 -10.35
CA SER A 199 21.26 13.31 -9.66
C SER A 199 21.55 14.10 -8.38
N LYS A 200 21.49 15.45 -8.43
CA LYS A 200 21.66 16.31 -7.27
C LYS A 200 20.62 16.03 -6.17
N LEU A 201 19.37 15.78 -6.54
CA LEU A 201 18.33 15.39 -5.57
C LEU A 201 18.58 14.03 -4.95
N LEU A 202 19.11 13.07 -5.72
CA LEU A 202 19.50 11.77 -5.18
C LEU A 202 20.68 11.91 -4.22
N CYS A 203 21.66 12.78 -4.49
CA CYS A 203 22.74 13.06 -3.54
C CYS A 203 22.20 13.67 -2.24
N GLN A 204 21.29 14.64 -2.30
CA GLN A 204 20.66 15.19 -1.09
C GLN A 204 19.86 14.14 -0.30
N PHE A 205 19.24 13.21 -1.01
CA PHE A 205 18.55 12.09 -0.39
C PHE A 205 19.53 11.11 0.26
N HIS A 206 20.70 10.88 -0.34
CA HIS A 206 21.76 10.05 0.23
C HIS A 206 22.27 10.63 1.55
N GLU A 207 22.63 11.91 1.56
CA GLU A 207 23.04 12.63 2.79
C GLU A 207 21.97 12.51 3.88
N HIS A 208 20.68 12.57 3.50
CA HIS A 208 19.59 12.36 4.43
C HIS A 208 19.56 10.92 4.98
N LEU A 209 19.72 9.89 4.15
CA LEU A 209 19.77 8.50 4.62
C LEU A 209 20.97 8.25 5.54
N GLU A 210 22.15 8.79 5.20
CA GLU A 210 23.35 8.68 6.04
C GLU A 210 23.14 9.36 7.40
N SER A 211 22.45 10.51 7.45
CA SER A 211 22.11 11.18 8.71
C SER A 211 21.18 10.35 9.61
N GLN A 212 20.41 9.43 9.02
CA GLN A 212 19.53 8.50 9.75
C GLN A 212 20.24 7.18 10.09
N GLY A 213 21.51 7.00 9.71
CA GLY A 213 22.27 5.77 9.90
C GLY A 213 21.90 4.64 8.95
N GLU A 214 21.25 4.93 7.82
CA GLU A 214 20.92 3.95 6.79
C GLU A 214 21.95 4.01 5.65
N TYR A 215 22.71 2.94 5.44
CA TYR A 215 23.82 2.89 4.45
C TYR A 215 23.58 1.88 3.31
N GLU A 216 22.66 0.93 3.50
CA GLU A 216 22.37 -0.13 2.54
C GLU A 216 20.87 -0.38 2.45
N LYS A 217 20.36 -0.63 1.24
CA LYS A 217 18.95 -0.92 0.99
C LYS A 217 18.76 -1.83 -0.22
N ASP A 218 17.57 -2.41 -0.32
CA ASP A 218 17.06 -2.92 -1.59
C ASP A 218 16.58 -1.75 -2.49
N ILE A 219 16.63 -1.95 -3.81
CA ILE A 219 16.25 -0.95 -4.81
C ILE A 219 14.78 -0.51 -4.69
N ARG A 220 13.85 -1.39 -4.28
CA ARG A 220 12.43 -1.05 -4.12
C ARG A 220 12.21 -0.19 -2.89
N ASP A 221 12.84 -0.55 -1.78
CA ASP A 221 12.78 0.23 -0.55
C ASP A 221 13.44 1.59 -0.75
N TYR A 222 14.57 1.63 -1.45
CA TYR A 222 15.23 2.87 -1.86
C TYR A 222 14.32 3.75 -2.72
N CYS A 223 13.68 3.20 -3.75
CA CYS A 223 12.70 3.93 -4.59
C CYS A 223 11.53 4.49 -3.76
N SER A 224 11.01 3.69 -2.84
CA SER A 224 9.86 4.05 -2.01
C SER A 224 10.23 5.15 -0.99
N HIS A 225 11.40 5.04 -0.36
CA HIS A 225 11.92 6.07 0.55
C HIS A 225 12.16 7.37 -0.19
N PHE A 226 12.77 7.34 -1.37
CA PHE A 226 12.98 8.54 -2.18
C PHE A 226 11.66 9.23 -2.54
N LYS A 227 10.65 8.46 -2.99
CA LYS A 227 9.30 8.98 -3.27
C LYS A 227 8.69 9.66 -2.03
N ASN A 228 8.74 9.01 -0.87
CA ASN A 228 8.16 9.53 0.36
C ASN A 228 8.91 10.78 0.84
N TRP A 229 10.23 10.79 0.72
CA TRP A 229 11.08 11.93 1.05
C TRP A 229 10.75 13.16 0.20
N ILE A 230 10.60 12.99 -1.12
CA ILE A 230 10.14 14.06 -2.03
C ILE A 230 8.77 14.60 -1.61
N ARG A 231 7.82 13.70 -1.29
CA ARG A 231 6.47 14.10 -0.88
C ARG A 231 6.50 14.94 0.41
N LYS A 232 7.30 14.52 1.40
CA LYS A 232 7.46 15.24 2.66
C LYS A 232 8.05 16.63 2.44
N ARG A 233 9.09 16.76 1.61
CA ARG A 233 9.69 18.07 1.26
C ARG A 233 8.69 19.01 0.61
N LYS A 234 7.89 18.53 -0.35
CA LYS A 234 6.84 19.36 -0.99
C LYS A 234 5.79 19.86 0.02
N GLN A 235 5.49 19.06 1.06
CA GLN A 235 4.57 19.48 2.13
C GLN A 235 5.22 20.54 3.03
N GLU A 236 6.48 20.35 3.41
CA GLU A 236 7.24 21.32 4.22
C GLU A 236 7.37 22.67 3.49
N GLU A 237 7.71 22.65 2.21
CA GLU A 237 7.78 23.85 1.37
C GLU A 237 6.42 24.57 1.25
N ALA A 238 5.31 23.83 1.18
CA ALA A 238 3.98 24.41 1.13
C ALA A 238 3.58 25.07 2.45
N VAL A 239 3.88 24.42 3.58
CA VAL A 239 3.65 24.96 4.92
C VAL A 239 4.49 26.21 5.16
N GLU A 240 5.74 26.23 4.72
CA GLU A 240 6.60 27.39 4.89
C GLU A 240 6.17 28.58 4.01
N LYS A 241 5.67 28.33 2.80
CA LYS A 241 5.05 29.37 1.97
C LYS A 241 3.79 29.94 2.61
N GLN A 242 2.97 29.10 3.24
CA GLN A 242 1.79 29.57 3.99
C GLN A 242 2.20 30.46 5.15
N LYS A 243 3.15 30.03 5.98
CA LYS A 243 3.68 30.86 7.09
C LYS A 243 4.22 32.20 6.62
N LYS A 244 5.00 32.25 5.54
CA LYS A 244 5.53 33.51 4.99
C LYS A 244 4.41 34.41 4.45
N THR A 245 3.36 33.84 3.86
CA THR A 245 2.21 34.60 3.36
C THR A 245 1.37 35.16 4.51
N GLU A 246 1.17 34.38 5.57
CA GLU A 246 0.47 34.80 6.79
C GLU A 246 1.25 35.88 7.54
N GLU A 247 2.57 35.76 7.64
CA GLU A 247 3.45 36.76 8.28
C GLU A 247 3.48 38.08 7.48
N GLN A 248 3.44 37.99 6.14
CA GLN A 248 3.35 39.15 5.24
C GLN A 248 1.95 39.77 5.21
N ALA A 249 0.91 39.00 5.52
CA ALA A 249 -0.46 39.51 5.72
C ALA A 249 -0.68 40.08 7.13
N GLN A 250 0.06 39.61 8.13
CA GLN A 250 0.01 40.12 9.51
C GLN A 250 0.67 41.51 9.64
N TYR A 251 1.65 41.81 8.77
CA TYR A 251 2.27 43.15 8.67
C TYR A 251 2.26 43.65 7.21
N PRO A 252 1.11 44.12 6.70
CA PRO A 252 1.09 44.76 5.38
C PRO A 252 2.01 45.99 5.42
N ARG A 253 2.78 46.23 4.34
CA ARG A 253 3.63 47.44 4.25
C ARG A 253 2.76 48.66 4.53
N TYR A 254 3.01 49.36 5.63
CA TYR A 254 2.33 50.61 5.94
C TYR A 254 2.67 51.61 4.83
N ARG A 255 1.64 52.21 4.23
CA ARG A 255 1.81 53.36 3.34
C ARG A 255 2.40 54.49 4.17
N THR A 256 3.59 54.96 3.79
CA THR A 256 4.26 56.06 4.49
C THR A 256 3.52 57.36 4.19
N PHE A 257 3.09 58.07 5.23
CA PHE A 257 2.49 59.39 5.11
C PHE A 257 3.60 60.45 5.09
N GLY A 258 3.53 61.36 4.13
CA GLY A 258 4.30 62.61 4.10
C GLY A 258 3.37 63.81 4.23
N MET A 259 3.89 64.95 4.67
CA MET A 259 3.16 66.22 4.57
C MET A 259 3.53 66.91 3.26
N ASN A 260 2.52 67.38 2.52
CA ASN A 260 2.78 68.30 1.40
C ASN A 260 3.12 69.70 1.91
N GLU A 261 3.54 70.54 0.97
CA GLU A 261 3.94 71.95 1.16
C GLU A 261 2.82 72.82 1.77
N HIS A 262 1.58 72.33 1.80
CA HIS A 262 0.41 72.97 2.36
C HIS A 262 -0.01 72.40 3.72
N GLY A 263 0.81 71.53 4.33
CA GLY A 263 0.55 70.93 5.63
C GLY A 263 -0.56 69.87 5.64
N GLN A 264 -0.96 69.38 4.47
CA GLN A 264 -1.93 68.29 4.34
C GLN A 264 -1.19 66.95 4.28
N ALA A 265 -1.73 65.95 5.00
CA ALA A 265 -1.21 64.59 4.95
C ALA A 265 -1.54 63.96 3.60
N VAL A 266 -0.51 63.50 2.89
CA VAL A 266 -0.63 62.82 1.60
C VAL A 266 0.17 61.52 1.62
N TYR A 267 -0.32 60.52 0.92
CA TYR A 267 0.40 59.24 0.78
C TYR A 267 1.61 59.44 -0.13
N LEU A 268 2.78 58.99 0.35
CA LEU A 268 3.97 58.85 -0.49
C LEU A 268 3.93 57.45 -1.09
N ASP A 269 3.77 57.37 -2.42
CA ASP A 269 3.97 56.12 -3.18
C ASP A 269 5.46 55.78 -3.30
#